data_AF-A0A957HEP7-F1
#
_entry.id   AF-A0A957HEP7-F1
#
_cell.length_a   1.000
_cell.length_b   1.000
_cell.length_c   1.000
_cell.angle_alpha   90.00
_cell.angle_beta   90.00
_cell.angle_gamma   90.00
#
_symmetry.space_group_name_H-M   'P 1'
#
loop_
_entity.id
_entity.type
_entity.pdbx_description
1 polymer ?
#
loop_
_entity_poly.entity_id
_entity_poly.type
_entity_poly.pdbx_seq_one_letter_code
_entity_poly.pdbx_strand_id
1 'polypeptide(L)'
;REQMYGVARWLASQPPMDMTRLSESDMHALDVEIAKELIETAYNSLRIPIRKALQHAQEKGLIQVQDPDLAVMGLVSMIQSIHSIPAPYIGNQREQLALQLVDMLLDGWLIRA
;
A
#
# COMPACT_ATOMS: atom_id res chain seq x y z
N ARG A 1 -4.05 5.79 12.81
CA ARG A 1 -3.50 4.45 13.12
C ARG A 1 -4.50 3.35 12.71
N GLU A 2 -5.64 3.18 13.38
CA GLU A 2 -6.62 2.10 13.06
C GLU A 2 -7.04 1.99 11.58
N GLN A 3 -7.28 3.11 10.89
CA GLN A 3 -7.59 3.06 9.45
C GLN A 3 -6.47 2.42 8.62
N MET A 4 -5.21 2.71 8.95
CA MET A 4 -4.05 2.13 8.26
C MET A 4 -3.86 0.65 8.65
N TYR A 5 -4.16 0.27 9.88
CA TYR A 5 -4.20 -1.13 10.28
C TYR A 5 -5.26 -1.91 9.51
N GLY A 6 -6.46 -1.34 9.32
CA GLY A 6 -7.50 -1.96 8.50
C GLY A 6 -7.03 -2.24 7.07
N VAL A 7 -6.37 -1.26 6.45
CA VAL A 7 -5.74 -1.40 5.12
C VAL A 7 -4.68 -2.51 5.13
N ALA A 8 -3.80 -2.52 6.13
CA ALA A 8 -2.72 -3.51 6.21
C ALA A 8 -3.22 -4.93 6.41
N ARG A 9 -4.23 -5.12 7.26
CA ARG A 9 -4.90 -6.42 7.44
C ARG A 9 -5.52 -6.91 6.14
N TRP A 10 -6.25 -6.04 5.46
CA TRP A 10 -6.89 -6.39 4.19
C TRP A 10 -5.85 -6.76 3.12
N LEU A 11 -4.79 -5.96 2.97
CA LEU A 11 -3.71 -6.24 2.01
C LEU A 11 -2.99 -7.55 2.32
N ALA A 12 -2.66 -7.80 3.59
CA ALA A 12 -1.95 -9.02 4.01
C ALA A 12 -2.81 -10.29 3.88
N SER A 13 -4.14 -10.16 3.86
CA SER A 13 -5.06 -11.28 3.64
C SER A 13 -5.33 -11.58 2.16
N GLN A 14 -4.99 -10.66 1.25
CA GLN A 14 -5.15 -10.89 -0.18
C GLN A 14 -4.03 -11.78 -0.72
N PRO A 15 -4.24 -12.46 -1.87
CA PRO A 15 -3.13 -12.95 -2.68
C PRO A 15 -2.18 -11.79 -3.05
N PRO A 16 -0.89 -12.09 -3.32
CA PRO A 16 0.08 -11.07 -3.71
C PRO A 16 -0.41 -10.33 -4.96
N MET A 17 -0.52 -9.02 -4.86
CA MET A 17 -0.84 -8.15 -6.00
C MET A 17 0.48 -7.66 -6.59
N ASP A 18 0.95 -8.35 -7.62
CA ASP A 18 2.16 -7.98 -8.34
C ASP A 18 1.86 -6.85 -9.34
N MET A 19 1.86 -5.61 -8.84
CA MET A 19 1.61 -4.43 -9.66
C MET A 19 2.68 -4.22 -10.74
N THR A 20 3.90 -4.70 -10.50
CA THR A 20 5.00 -4.65 -11.48
C THR A 20 4.72 -5.61 -12.63
N ARG A 21 4.35 -6.86 -12.35
CA ARG A 21 3.95 -7.81 -13.41
C ARG A 21 2.72 -7.31 -14.15
N LEU A 22 1.76 -6.73 -13.43
CA LEU A 22 0.58 -6.15 -14.03
C LEU A 22 0.97 -5.09 -15.08
N SER A 23 1.81 -4.11 -14.70
CA SER A 23 2.20 -3.00 -15.60
C SER A 23 3.16 -3.41 -16.72
N GLU A 24 4.16 -4.24 -16.43
CA GLU A 24 5.27 -4.54 -17.35
C GLU A 24 5.06 -5.76 -18.24
N SER A 25 4.02 -6.56 -17.97
CA SER A 25 3.76 -7.79 -18.72
C SER A 25 2.29 -7.91 -19.10
N ASP A 26 1.41 -7.93 -18.11
CA ASP A 26 0.00 -8.30 -18.33
C ASP A 26 -0.72 -7.24 -19.20
N MET A 27 -0.38 -5.95 -19.05
CA MET A 27 -0.96 -4.87 -19.86
C MET A 27 -0.56 -4.91 -21.34
N HIS A 28 0.63 -5.42 -21.68
CA HIS A 28 1.06 -5.49 -23.08
C HIS A 28 0.32 -6.54 -23.90
N ALA A 29 -0.36 -7.48 -23.25
CA ALA A 29 -1.17 -8.50 -23.89
C ALA A 29 -2.61 -8.04 -24.21
N LEU A 30 -2.99 -6.84 -23.76
CA LEU A 30 -4.33 -6.28 -23.91
C LEU A 30 -4.35 -5.19 -24.98
N ASP A 31 -5.57 -4.85 -25.43
CA ASP A 31 -5.79 -3.63 -26.20
C ASP A 31 -5.38 -2.39 -25.38
N VAL A 32 -4.81 -1.37 -26.03
CA VAL A 32 -4.22 -0.20 -25.36
C VAL A 32 -5.23 0.54 -24.48
N GLU A 33 -6.48 0.69 -24.94
CA GLU A 33 -7.49 1.42 -24.17
C GLU A 33 -7.96 0.58 -22.97
N ILE A 34 -8.10 -0.73 -23.15
CA ILE A 34 -8.45 -1.66 -22.06
C ILE A 34 -7.32 -1.72 -21.02
N ALA A 35 -6.07 -1.81 -21.46
CA ALA A 35 -4.90 -1.81 -20.60
C ALA A 35 -4.84 -0.53 -19.74
N LYS A 36 -5.08 0.62 -20.36
CA LYS A 36 -5.10 1.91 -19.69
C LYS A 36 -6.23 2.00 -18.65
N GLU A 37 -7.45 1.62 -19.02
CA GLU A 37 -8.58 1.65 -18.08
C GLU A 37 -8.35 0.72 -16.89
N LEU A 38 -7.80 -0.47 -17.15
CA LEU A 38 -7.53 -1.47 -16.11
C LEU A 38 -6.44 -1.01 -15.14
N ILE A 39 -5.31 -0.49 -15.64
CA ILE A 39 -4.23 -0.02 -14.77
C ILE A 39 -4.65 1.21 -13.97
N GLU A 40 -5.39 2.14 -14.58
CA GLU A 40 -5.93 3.31 -13.87
C GLU A 40 -6.89 2.87 -12.77
N THR A 41 -7.77 1.92 -13.06
CA THR A 41 -8.74 1.39 -12.09
C THR A 41 -8.03 0.70 -10.93
N ALA A 42 -7.09 -0.20 -11.22
CA ALA A 42 -6.33 -0.92 -10.18
C ALA A 42 -5.54 0.05 -9.30
N TYR A 43 -4.81 0.98 -9.92
CA TYR A 43 -3.99 1.95 -9.21
C TYR A 43 -4.85 2.89 -8.34
N ASN A 44 -5.94 3.43 -8.88
CA ASN A 44 -6.81 4.35 -8.15
C ASN A 44 -7.58 3.67 -7.02
N SER A 45 -7.98 2.41 -7.19
CA SER A 45 -8.72 1.66 -6.17
C SER A 45 -7.89 1.46 -4.89
N LEU A 46 -6.58 1.29 -5.03
CA LEU A 46 -5.66 1.19 -3.89
C LEU A 46 -5.26 2.58 -3.37
N ARG A 47 -4.92 3.50 -4.28
CA ARG A 47 -4.33 4.80 -3.92
C ARG A 47 -5.31 5.74 -3.24
N ILE A 48 -6.49 5.95 -3.83
CA ILE A 48 -7.40 7.03 -3.44
C ILE A 48 -7.88 6.90 -1.98
N PRO A 49 -8.30 5.72 -1.49
CA PRO A 49 -8.80 5.60 -0.11
C PRO A 49 -7.73 5.91 0.93
N ILE A 50 -6.50 5.43 0.72
CA ILE A 50 -5.38 5.63 1.64
C ILE A 50 -4.92 7.09 1.59
N ARG A 51 -4.83 7.68 0.38
CA ARG A 51 -4.50 9.10 0.20
C ARG A 51 -5.46 10.00 0.99
N LYS A 52 -6.77 9.75 0.90
CA LYS A 52 -7.77 10.54 1.65
C LYS A 52 -7.55 10.45 3.16
N ALA A 53 -7.19 9.28 3.69
CA ALA A 53 -6.89 9.12 5.10
C ALA A 53 -5.63 9.88 5.54
N LEU A 54 -4.57 9.90 4.71
CA LEU A 54 -3.36 10.68 4.98
C LEU A 54 -3.62 12.19 4.89
N GLN A 55 -4.36 12.64 3.87
CA GLN A 55 -4.75 14.04 3.72
C GLN A 55 -5.49 14.55 4.96
N HIS A 56 -6.49 13.80 5.44
CA HIS A 56 -7.22 14.15 6.66
C HIS A 56 -6.32 14.21 7.91
N ALA A 57 -5.31 13.34 8.01
CA ALA A 57 -4.35 13.37 9.12
C ALA A 57 -3.40 14.58 9.03
N GLN A 58 -2.99 14.94 7.82
CA GLN A 58 -2.12 16.09 7.55
C GLN A 58 -2.83 17.42 7.80
N GLU A 59 -4.10 17.55 7.39
CA GLU A 59 -4.96 18.71 7.69
C GLU A 59 -5.14 18.95 9.20
N LYS A 60 -5.06 17.88 9.99
CA LYS A 60 -5.08 17.93 11.47
C LYS A 60 -3.73 18.19 12.11
N GLY A 61 -2.66 18.34 11.32
CA GLY A 61 -1.30 18.50 11.82
C GLY A 61 -0.75 17.28 12.57
N LEU A 62 -1.27 16.08 12.28
CA LEU A 62 -0.81 14.85 12.94
C LEU A 62 0.42 14.25 12.25
N ILE A 63 0.55 14.45 10.95
CA ILE A 63 1.62 13.91 10.12
C ILE A 63 2.12 14.96 9.14
N GLN A 64 3.35 14.78 8.65
CA GLN A 64 3.93 15.57 7.59
C GLN A 64 4.44 14.66 6.47
N VAL A 65 3.75 14.70 5.33
CA VAL A 65 4.11 13.95 4.13
C VAL A 65 4.24 14.93 2.97
N GLN A 66 5.38 14.92 2.28
CA GLN A 66 5.64 15.80 1.14
C GLN A 66 4.87 15.36 -0.10
N ASP A 67 4.91 14.07 -0.42
CA ASP A 67 4.18 13.45 -1.53
C ASP A 67 3.25 12.35 -0.99
N PRO A 68 1.95 12.64 -0.81
CA PRO A 68 0.98 11.67 -0.33
C PRO A 68 0.80 10.47 -1.26
N ASP A 69 0.95 10.63 -2.58
CA ASP A 69 0.78 9.51 -3.52
C ASP A 69 1.97 8.55 -3.40
N LEU A 70 3.19 9.09 -3.31
CA LEU A 70 4.39 8.29 -3.04
C LEU A 70 4.29 7.56 -1.70
N ALA A 71 3.86 8.23 -0.64
CA ALA A 71 3.70 7.64 0.68
C ALA A 71 2.70 6.48 0.69
N VAL A 72 1.57 6.65 -0.01
CA VAL A 72 0.56 5.60 -0.17
C VAL A 72 1.14 4.39 -0.91
N MET A 73 1.77 4.60 -2.06
CA MET A 73 2.30 3.50 -2.85
C MET A 73 3.49 2.83 -2.16
N GLY A 74 4.29 3.57 -1.37
CA GLY A 74 5.33 3.03 -0.51
C GLY A 74 4.77 2.10 0.56
N LEU A 75 3.70 2.51 1.26
CA LEU A 75 3.00 1.67 2.22
C LEU A 75 2.49 0.37 1.57
N VAL A 76 1.79 0.48 0.44
CA VAL A 76 1.27 -0.68 -0.30
C VAL A 76 2.41 -1.62 -0.68
N SER A 77 3.50 -1.10 -1.24
CA SER A 77 4.65 -1.89 -1.70
C SER A 77 5.33 -2.63 -0.55
N MET A 78 5.49 -1.99 0.61
CA MET A 78 6.09 -2.64 1.76
C MET A 78 5.21 -3.75 2.31
N ILE A 79 3.91 -3.55 2.42
CA ILE A 79 2.99 -4.62 2.85
C ILE A 79 3.02 -5.77 1.84
N GLN A 80 3.05 -5.47 0.54
CA GLN A 80 3.16 -6.51 -0.49
C GLN A 80 4.48 -7.30 -0.41
N SER A 81 5.58 -6.68 0.03
CA SER A 81 6.86 -7.38 0.19
C SER A 81 6.81 -8.54 1.19
N ILE A 82 5.84 -8.55 2.12
CA ILE A 82 5.60 -9.66 3.05
C ILE A 82 5.34 -10.96 2.28
N HIS A 83 4.68 -10.88 1.13
CA HIS A 83 4.41 -12.04 0.29
C HIS A 83 5.67 -12.63 -0.36
N SER A 84 6.76 -11.86 -0.43
CA SER A 84 8.04 -12.32 -0.97
C SER A 84 8.89 -13.06 0.07
N ILE A 85 8.49 -13.06 1.36
CA ILE A 85 9.20 -13.79 2.42
C ILE A 85 8.86 -15.28 2.29
N PRO A 86 9.86 -16.18 2.17
CA PRO A 86 9.60 -17.61 2.04
C PRO A 86 8.87 -18.18 3.27
N ALA A 87 7.96 -19.13 3.03
CA ALA A 87 7.10 -19.71 4.07
C ALA A 87 7.82 -20.18 5.35
N PRO A 88 9.02 -20.79 5.29
CA PRO A 88 9.75 -21.19 6.50
C PRO A 88 10.15 -20.04 7.44
N TYR A 89 10.28 -18.81 6.91
CA TYR A 89 10.73 -17.64 7.68
C TYR A 89 9.59 -16.78 8.21
N ILE A 90 8.37 -16.93 7.66
CA ILE A 90 7.23 -16.06 7.99
C ILE A 90 6.24 -16.70 8.98
N GLY A 91 6.10 -18.03 8.96
CA GLY A 91 5.11 -18.75 9.75
C GLY A 91 3.70 -18.14 9.60
N ASN A 92 3.02 -17.93 10.74
CA ASN A 92 1.67 -17.34 10.80
C ASN A 92 1.68 -15.83 11.12
N GLN A 93 2.79 -15.12 10.89
CA GLN A 93 3.00 -13.74 11.35
C GLN A 93 2.67 -12.66 10.32
N ARG A 94 2.09 -13.00 9.16
CA ARG A 94 1.82 -12.06 8.05
C ARG A 94 1.09 -10.80 8.50
N GLU A 95 0.01 -10.96 9.24
CA GLU A 95 -0.77 -9.83 9.75
C GLU A 95 0.08 -8.97 10.69
N GLN A 96 0.79 -9.59 11.64
CA GLN A 96 1.61 -8.88 12.61
C GLN A 96 2.72 -8.07 11.93
N LEU A 97 3.38 -8.63 10.92
CA LEU A 97 4.37 -7.92 10.11
C LEU A 97 3.75 -6.73 9.36
N ALA A 98 2.55 -6.90 8.81
CA ALA A 98 1.86 -5.81 8.11
C ALA A 98 1.53 -4.64 9.05
N LEU A 99 1.13 -4.93 10.29
CA LEU A 99 0.90 -3.90 11.31
C LEU A 99 2.21 -3.21 11.72
N GLN A 100 3.31 -3.95 11.88
CA GLN A 100 4.63 -3.37 12.18
C GLN A 100 5.12 -2.43 11.08
N LEU A 101 4.89 -2.76 9.80
CA LEU A 101 5.23 -1.88 8.68
C LEU A 101 4.41 -0.57 8.69
N VAL A 102 3.14 -0.64 9.10
CA VAL A 102 2.32 0.56 9.31
C VAL A 102 2.92 1.42 10.42
N ASP A 103 3.29 0.82 11.55
CA ASP A 103 3.87 1.56 12.67
C ASP A 103 5.18 2.25 12.28
N MET A 104 6.07 1.52 11.59
CA MET A 104 7.33 2.06 11.10
C MET A 104 7.13 3.30 10.21
N LEU A 105 6.15 3.27 9.30
CA LEU A 105 5.84 4.42 8.45
C LEU A 105 5.19 5.57 9.21
N LEU A 106 4.17 5.28 10.02
CA LEU A 106 3.48 6.30 10.78
C LEU A 106 4.45 7.04 11.68
N ASP A 107 5.33 6.33 12.39
CA ASP A 107 6.33 6.93 13.27
C ASP A 107 7.36 7.78 12.51
N GLY A 108 7.60 7.45 11.24
CA GLY A 108 8.40 8.26 10.32
C GLY A 108 7.69 9.52 9.82
N TRP A 109 6.35 9.53 9.78
CA TRP A 109 5.55 10.67 9.33
C TRP A 109 5.05 11.58 10.45
N LEU A 110 5.09 11.13 11.71
CA LEU A 110 4.69 11.94 12.86
C LEU A 110 5.54 13.20 12.95
N ILE A 111 4.87 14.35 13.10
CA ILE A 111 5.54 15.61 13.41
C ILE A 111 6.09 15.52 14.84
N ARG A 112 7.40 15.70 14.99
CA ARG A 112 8.06 15.76 16.30
C ARG A 112 8.12 17.21 16.75
N ALA A 113 7.68 17.46 17.98
CA ALA A 113 7.78 18.75 18.66
C ALA A 113 9.22 19.07 19.06
#